data_AF-A0A2N3J1Y2-F1
#
_entry.id   AF-A0A2N3J1Y2-F1
#
_cell.length_a   1.000
_cell.length_b   1.000
_cell.length_c   1.000
_cell.angle_alpha   90.00
_cell.angle_beta   90.00
_cell.angle_gamma   90.00
#
_symmetry.space_group_name_H-M   'P 1'
#
loop_
_entity.id
_entity.type
_entity.pdbx_description
1 polymer ?
#
loop_
_entity_poly.entity_id
_entity_poly.type
_entity_poly.pdbx_seq_one_letter_code
_entity_poly.pdbx_strand_id
1 'polypeptide(L)'
;MTTRIKPIRIPSDVSQLPLDYPFGNRVSESLEEYAKRQGMSIGAIKKRADRGQLPILQDGPGAPREVNLYALFLQARYQAERYVTMTIA
;
A
#
# COMPACT_ATOMS: atom_id res chain seq x y z
N MET A 1 4.92 -13.48 21.72
CA MET A 1 6.04 -12.82 21.00
C MET A 1 5.47 -11.65 20.22
N THR A 2 5.63 -10.42 20.71
CA THR A 2 5.12 -9.23 20.03
C THR A 2 6.11 -8.84 18.95
N THR A 3 5.86 -9.28 17.71
CA THR A 3 6.64 -8.83 16.55
C THR A 3 6.47 -7.31 16.46
N ARG A 4 7.52 -6.54 16.84
CA ARG A 4 7.57 -5.10 16.53
C ARG A 4 7.55 -4.98 15.02
N ILE A 5 6.37 -4.72 14.46
CA ILE A 5 6.25 -4.30 13.07
C ILE A 5 7.02 -2.99 12.99
N LYS A 6 8.21 -3.01 12.37
CA LYS A 6 8.93 -1.79 12.07
C LYS A 6 7.99 -0.92 11.23
N PRO A 7 7.72 0.34 11.61
CA PRO A 7 6.90 1.20 10.77
C PRO A 7 7.56 1.27 9.41
N ILE A 8 6.80 0.95 8.36
CA ILE A 8 7.26 1.08 6.98
C ILE A 8 7.58 2.56 6.81
N ARG A 9 8.87 2.89 6.66
CA ARG A 9 9.28 4.26 6.34
C ARG A 9 8.80 4.53 4.92
N ILE A 10 7.83 5.43 4.82
CA ILE A 10 7.35 5.93 3.54
C ILE A 10 8.46 6.84 3.02
N PRO A 11 8.95 6.61 1.79
CA PRO A 11 9.91 7.52 1.18
C PRO A 11 9.27 8.90 1.06
N SER A 12 9.92 9.91 1.63
CA SER A 12 9.49 11.31 1.49
C SER A 12 9.96 11.93 0.17
N ASP A 13 10.91 11.28 -0.50
CA ASP A 13 11.49 11.69 -1.78
C ASP A 13 11.25 10.60 -2.84
N VAL A 14 10.72 11.02 -3.98
CA VAL A 14 10.46 10.16 -5.14
C VAL A 14 11.73 9.52 -5.71
N SER A 15 12.89 10.14 -5.49
CA SER A 15 14.21 9.63 -5.89
C SER A 15 14.58 8.33 -5.16
N GLN A 16 13.90 8.02 -4.05
CA GLN A 16 14.09 6.79 -3.29
C GLN A 16 13.14 5.67 -3.74
N LEU A 17 12.29 5.92 -4.73
CA LEU A 17 11.37 4.91 -5.27
C LEU A 17 12.11 3.93 -6.18
N PRO A 18 11.75 2.63 -6.13
CA PRO A 18 12.25 1.64 -7.07
C PRO A 18 11.97 2.03 -8.52
N LEU A 19 12.86 1.66 -9.45
CA LEU A 19 12.72 1.96 -10.88
C LEU A 19 11.45 1.34 -11.48
N ASP A 20 11.02 0.20 -10.96
CA ASP A 20 9.83 -0.56 -11.36
C ASP A 20 8.54 -0.10 -10.64
N TYR A 21 8.59 1.03 -9.94
CA TYR A 21 7.46 1.53 -9.17
C TYR A 21 6.31 2.03 -10.06
N PRO A 22 5.10 1.42 -9.97
CA PRO A 22 4.05 1.62 -10.97
C PRO A 22 3.19 2.87 -10.73
N PHE A 23 3.41 3.61 -9.64
CA PHE A 23 2.57 4.76 -9.26
C PHE A 23 3.24 6.12 -9.54
N GLY A 24 4.34 6.12 -10.31
CA GLY A 24 5.10 7.32 -10.64
C GLY A 24 5.61 8.02 -9.39
N ASN A 25 5.27 9.30 -9.22
CA ASN A 25 5.75 10.13 -8.12
C ASN A 25 4.87 10.08 -6.86
N ARG A 26 3.88 9.19 -6.80
CA ARG A 26 2.90 9.14 -5.69
C ARG A 26 3.24 8.06 -4.70
N VAL A 27 3.45 8.41 -3.43
CA VAL A 27 3.69 7.44 -2.35
C VAL A 27 2.42 7.05 -1.59
N SER A 28 1.41 7.92 -1.66
CA SER A 28 0.07 7.70 -1.17
C SER A 28 -0.97 8.28 -2.15
N GLU A 29 -2.22 7.83 -2.02
CA GLU A 29 -3.37 8.46 -2.69
C GLU A 29 -4.61 8.36 -1.80
N SER A 30 -5.56 9.27 -1.99
CA SER A 30 -6.82 9.24 -1.24
C SER A 30 -7.62 7.94 -1.52
N LEU A 31 -8.46 7.50 -0.58
CA LEU A 31 -9.36 6.35 -0.84
C LEU A 31 -10.25 6.56 -2.07
N GLU A 32 -10.57 7.81 -2.39
CA GLU A 32 -11.41 8.21 -3.52
C GLU A 32 -10.68 8.04 -4.86
N GLU A 33 -9.46 8.54 -4.96
CA GLU A 33 -8.61 8.36 -6.14
C GLU A 33 -8.27 6.89 -6.34
N TYR A 34 -7.93 6.18 -5.26
CA TYR A 34 -7.69 4.74 -5.31
C TYR A 34 -8.92 3.99 -5.85
N ALA A 35 -10.12 4.32 -5.37
CA ALA A 35 -11.36 3.71 -5.84
C ALA A 35 -11.60 3.98 -7.34
N LYS A 36 -11.43 5.23 -7.79
CA LYS A 36 -11.54 5.59 -9.21
C LYS A 36 -10.54 4.81 -10.07
N ARG A 37 -9.28 4.72 -9.64
CA ARG A 37 -8.22 4.01 -10.37
C ARG A 37 -8.49 2.51 -10.45
N GLN A 38 -9.07 1.92 -9.42
CA GLN A 38 -9.46 0.50 -9.40
C GLN A 38 -10.79 0.21 -10.13
N GLY A 39 -11.53 1.24 -10.58
CA GLY A 39 -12.87 1.06 -11.14
C GLY A 39 -13.87 0.51 -10.10
N MET A 40 -13.64 0.79 -8.82
CA MET A 40 -14.46 0.29 -7.71
C MET A 40 -15.21 1.42 -7.03
N SER A 41 -16.31 1.08 -6.34
CA SER A 41 -17.00 2.06 -5.50
C SER A 41 -16.14 2.41 -4.27
N ILE A 42 -16.21 3.67 -3.84
CA ILE A 42 -15.54 4.13 -2.62
C ILE A 42 -15.93 3.29 -1.39
N GLY A 43 -17.19 2.86 -1.31
CA GLY A 43 -17.68 2.01 -0.22
C GLY A 43 -17.00 0.64 -0.18
N ALA A 44 -16.70 0.05 -1.35
CA ALA A 44 -15.97 -1.21 -1.42
C ALA A 44 -14.51 -1.04 -0.94
N ILE A 45 -13.84 0.04 -1.36
CA ILE A 45 -12.48 0.36 -0.92
C ILE A 45 -12.42 0.65 0.58
N LYS A 46 -13.38 1.43 1.11
CA LYS A 46 -13.51 1.67 2.57
C LYS A 46 -13.64 0.37 3.34
N LYS A 47 -14.52 -0.55 2.91
CA LYS A 47 -14.65 -1.87 3.54
C LYS A 47 -13.36 -2.68 3.50
N ARG A 48 -12.58 -2.62 2.42
CA ARG A 48 -11.27 -3.30 2.32
C ARG A 48 -10.27 -2.68 3.30
N ALA A 49 -10.24 -1.35 3.38
CA ALA A 49 -9.42 -0.61 4.34
C ALA A 49 -9.79 -0.97 5.79
N ASP A 50 -11.07 -0.96 6.13
CA ASP A 50 -11.58 -1.30 7.47
C ASP A 50 -11.24 -2.75 7.87
N ARG A 51 -11.16 -3.67 6.89
CA ARG A 51 -10.76 -5.07 7.09
C ARG A 51 -9.24 -5.26 7.17
N GLY A 52 -8.44 -4.20 7.06
CA GLY A 52 -6.98 -4.29 7.03
C GLY A 52 -6.41 -4.92 5.75
N GLN A 53 -7.20 -4.96 4.66
CA GLN A 53 -6.77 -5.52 3.38
C GLN A 53 -6.00 -4.50 2.51
N LEU A 54 -6.03 -3.23 2.90
CA LEU A 54 -5.27 -2.16 2.27
C LEU A 54 -4.34 -1.53 3.31
N PRO A 55 -3.08 -1.26 2.98
CA PRO A 55 -2.21 -0.50 3.85
C PRO A 55 -2.68 0.96 3.85
N ILE A 56 -3.11 1.47 5.01
CA ILE A 56 -3.67 2.81 5.18
C ILE A 56 -2.71 3.70 5.98
N LEU A 57 -2.58 4.95 5.55
CA LEU A 57 -1.99 6.05 6.31
C LEU A 57 -3.12 6.87 6.91
N GLN A 58 -2.97 7.17 8.19
CA GLN A 58 -3.92 7.99 8.93
C GLN A 58 -3.16 8.66 10.08
N ASP A 59 -3.08 9.99 10.06
CA ASP A 59 -2.28 10.77 11.03
C ASP A 59 -2.88 10.78 12.44
N GLY A 60 -4.13 10.35 12.59
CA GLY A 60 -4.80 10.22 13.89
C GLY A 60 -6.26 9.82 13.78
N PRO A 61 -6.95 9.56 14.90
CA PRO A 61 -8.37 9.20 14.89
C PRO A 61 -9.22 10.23 14.14
N GLY A 62 -9.97 9.79 13.12
CA GLY A 62 -10.83 10.67 12.31
C GLY A 62 -10.11 11.47 11.20
N ALA A 63 -8.79 11.41 11.12
CA ALA A 63 -8.04 12.04 10.02
C ALA A 63 -8.36 11.38 8.66
N PRO A 64 -8.16 12.11 7.54
CA PRO A 64 -8.25 11.53 6.21
C PRO A 64 -7.43 10.25 6.10
N ARG A 65 -8.01 9.25 5.43
CA ARG A 65 -7.37 7.97 5.18
C ARG A 65 -6.81 7.97 3.76
N GLU A 66 -5.54 7.62 3.64
CA GLU A 66 -4.87 7.47 2.36
C GLU A 66 -4.37 6.04 2.20
N VAL A 67 -4.40 5.52 0.98
CA VAL A 67 -3.77 4.24 0.68
C VAL A 67 -2.27 4.47 0.56
N ASN A 68 -1.48 3.71 1.32
CA ASN A 68 -0.03 3.68 1.19
C ASN A 68 0.36 2.86 -0.05
N LEU A 69 0.53 3.54 -1.18
CA LEU A 69 0.89 2.91 -2.46
C LEU A 69 2.25 2.24 -2.41
N TYR A 70 3.19 2.82 -1.65
CA TYR A 70 4.51 2.23 -1.47
C TYR A 70 4.46 0.88 -0.71
N ALA A 71 3.71 0.81 0.39
CA ALA A 71 3.51 -0.45 1.11
C ALA A 71 2.80 -1.49 0.25
N LEU A 72 1.84 -1.07 -0.58
CA LEU A 72 1.13 -1.97 -1.50
C LEU A 72 2.09 -2.56 -2.55
N PHE A 73 2.97 -1.73 -3.12
CA PHE A 73 4.02 -2.18 -4.02
C PHE A 73 4.97 -3.19 -3.35
N LEU A 74 5.49 -2.87 -2.16
CA LEU A 74 6.40 -3.76 -1.44
C LEU A 74 5.75 -5.10 -1.10
N GLN A 75 4.48 -5.08 -0.68
CA GLN A 75 3.72 -6.30 -0.42
C GLN A 75 3.58 -7.14 -1.69
N ALA A 76 3.21 -6.53 -2.82
CA ALA A 76 3.10 -7.24 -4.10
C ALA A 76 4.43 -7.86 -4.53
N ARG A 77 5.53 -7.10 -4.43
CA ARG A 77 6.88 -7.58 -4.76
C ARG A 77 7.31 -8.74 -3.87
N TYR A 78 7.13 -8.63 -2.56
CA TYR A 78 7.44 -9.71 -1.62
C TYR A 78 6.62 -10.98 -1.89
N GLN A 79 5.33 -10.84 -2.22
CA GLN A 79 4.52 -12.00 -2.60
C GLN A 79 5.03 -12.64 -3.89
N ALA A 80 5.34 -11.84 -4.92
CA ALA A 80 5.90 -12.34 -6.18
C ALA A 80 7.22 -13.09 -5.97
N GLU A 81 8.16 -12.52 -5.19
CA GLU A 81 9.42 -13.15 -4.83
C GLU A 81 9.20 -14.50 -4.13
N ARG A 82 8.25 -14.57 -3.20
CA ARG A 82 7.87 -15.81 -2.51
C ARG A 82 7.29 -16.86 -3.46
N TYR A 83 6.39 -16.45 -4.36
CA TYR A 83 5.79 -17.36 -5.35
C TYR A 83 6.85 -17.96 -6.28
N VAL A 84 7.79 -17.14 -6.78
CA VAL A 84 8.89 -17.61 -7.62
C VAL A 84 9.80 -18.57 -6.85
N THR A 85 10.19 -18.23 -5.62
CA THR A 85 11.05 -19.09 -4.78
C THR A 85 10.40 -20.45 -4.51
N MET A 86 9.08 -20.49 -4.27
CA MET A 86 8.35 -21.75 -4.08
C MET A 86 8.20 -22.58 -5.35
N THR A 87 8.32 -21.98 -6.54
CA THR A 87 8.17 -22.70 -7.81
C THR A 87 9.49 -23.32 -8.28
N ILE A 88 10.62 -22.85 -7.77
CA ILE A 88 11.98 -23.32 -8.11
C ILE A 88 12.52 -24.34 -7.07
N ALA A 89 11.82 -24.52 -5.95
CA ALA A 89 12.14 -25.49 -4.90
C ALA A 89 11.43 -26.84 -5.14
#